data_AF-R6LWH5-F1
#
_entry.id   AF-R6LWH5-F1
#
_cell.length_a   1.000
_cell.length_b   1.000
_cell.length_c   1.000
_cell.angle_alpha   90.00
_cell.angle_beta   90.00
_cell.angle_gamma   90.00
#
_symmetry.space_group_name_H-M   'P 1'
#
loop_
_entity.id
_entity.type
_entity.pdbx_description
1 polymer ?
#
loop_
_entity_poly.entity_id
_entity_poly.type
_entity_poly.pdbx_seq_one_letter_code
_entity_poly.pdbx_strand_id
1 'polypeptide(L)'
;MTIYFIYYSVLLGLGAVLQWIGALKRKGGRVFYLVLVAVALTVIGGARDFGVSYDGTTYASVFRTFSALPWLPPQKYTYFMEYGFYVFCKLIAVCGGTARTMFWISSGFVAFSVCSFLYRNTEHIFSAVVILLSFPYLYTSFDLIRYYLAVSIVLLAFPFVKKRKFLPYCCVIAAACMFHKTAVIYLLLYFLPLLHWNGLTAALTFCGMILVSALAHPLAAFFSKLFNDYTSYVSGMNTNWIGAFAGGIKTAGMYLLIAAIAAYVYSGLEEKTPKQNQNLGYVILTAAVSVIFVTSSIAVRLLVAFLPFMSVGLAEVLYAGKSKMPKTRVFLQYITLLLCLAYHAFLILNNWQHIVPYSFGN
;
A
#
# COMPACT_ATOMS: atom_id res chain seq x y z
N MET A 1 3.66 18.57 -10.79
CA MET A 1 3.60 18.55 -9.31
C MET A 1 2.28 19.10 -8.78
N THR A 2 1.79 20.23 -9.28
CA THR A 2 0.61 20.96 -8.76
C THR A 2 -0.65 20.09 -8.62
N ILE A 3 -0.91 19.22 -9.59
CA ILE A 3 -2.07 18.32 -9.56
C ILE A 3 -2.11 17.46 -8.29
N TYR A 4 -0.95 17.05 -7.76
CA TYR A 4 -0.86 16.22 -6.56
C TYR A 4 -1.27 16.97 -5.29
N PHE A 5 -0.92 18.25 -5.21
CA PHE A 5 -1.38 19.10 -4.11
C PHE A 5 -2.86 19.44 -4.25
N ILE A 6 -3.33 19.73 -5.46
CA ILE A 6 -4.74 20.05 -5.71
C ILE A 6 -5.66 18.88 -5.32
N TYR A 7 -5.43 17.67 -5.86
CA TYR A 7 -6.34 16.54 -5.55
C TYR A 7 -6.33 16.24 -4.06
N TYR A 8 -5.15 16.29 -3.42
CA TYR A 8 -5.02 15.98 -2.02
C TYR A 8 -5.73 17.03 -1.14
N SER A 9 -5.52 18.32 -1.40
CA SER A 9 -6.22 19.41 -0.71
C SER A 9 -7.73 19.37 -0.90
N VAL A 10 -8.22 19.03 -2.11
CA VAL A 10 -9.65 18.89 -2.39
C VAL A 10 -10.25 17.74 -1.57
N LEU A 11 -9.62 16.56 -1.58
CA LEU A 11 -10.10 15.41 -0.80
C LEU A 11 -10.08 15.69 0.70
N LEU A 12 -9.02 16.36 1.21
CA LEU A 12 -8.93 16.78 2.61
C LEU A 12 -10.01 17.78 2.99
N GLY A 13 -10.22 18.82 2.17
CA GLY A 13 -11.24 19.84 2.41
C GLY A 13 -12.64 19.24 2.44
N LEU A 14 -12.97 18.41 1.45
CA LEU A 14 -14.25 17.70 1.39
C LEU A 14 -14.44 16.77 2.60
N GLY A 15 -13.40 15.99 2.93
CA GLY A 15 -13.43 15.11 4.10
C GLY A 15 -13.64 15.87 5.41
N ALA A 16 -12.96 17.02 5.59
CA ALA A 16 -13.10 17.88 6.76
C ALA A 16 -14.50 18.47 6.87
N VAL A 17 -15.07 18.98 5.76
CA VAL A 17 -16.44 19.49 5.72
C VAL A 17 -17.44 18.38 6.07
N LEU A 18 -17.33 17.19 5.45
CA LEU A 18 -18.21 16.05 5.73
C LEU A 18 -18.07 15.55 7.18
N GLN A 19 -16.87 15.61 7.75
CA GLN A 19 -16.64 15.31 9.17
C GLN A 19 -17.31 16.35 10.08
N TRP A 20 -17.15 17.64 9.78
CA TRP A 20 -17.67 18.76 10.56
C TRP A 20 -19.20 18.79 10.62
N ILE A 21 -19.88 18.59 9.49
CA ILE A 21 -21.34 18.50 9.43
C ILE A 21 -21.89 17.16 9.94
N GLY A 22 -21.02 16.26 10.40
CA GLY A 22 -21.39 14.95 10.95
C GLY A 22 -21.84 13.92 9.91
N ALA A 23 -21.68 14.18 8.61
CA ALA A 23 -22.06 13.25 7.54
C ALA A 23 -21.27 11.93 7.64
N LEU A 24 -19.99 11.99 8.02
CA LEU A 24 -19.14 10.79 8.18
C LEU A 24 -19.52 9.91 9.38
N LYS A 25 -20.39 10.38 10.29
CA LYS A 25 -20.99 9.51 11.33
C LYS A 25 -22.04 8.56 10.74
N ARG A 26 -22.57 8.86 9.56
CA ARG A 26 -23.62 8.08 8.89
C ARG A 26 -23.02 7.19 7.82
N LYS A 27 -23.65 6.01 7.60
CA LYS A 27 -23.24 5.06 6.56
C LYS A 27 -23.15 5.70 5.18
N GLY A 28 -24.17 6.47 4.79
CA GLY A 28 -24.23 7.13 3.48
C GLY A 28 -23.11 8.14 3.25
N GLY A 29 -22.80 8.97 4.25
CA GLY A 29 -21.71 9.97 4.13
C GLY A 29 -20.33 9.33 4.02
N ARG A 30 -20.09 8.23 4.74
CA ARG A 30 -18.84 7.44 4.60
C ARG A 30 -18.68 6.85 3.21
N VAL A 31 -19.74 6.24 2.68
CA VAL A 31 -19.74 5.68 1.32
C VAL A 31 -19.52 6.78 0.28
N PHE A 32 -20.24 7.89 0.38
CA PHE A 32 -20.09 9.03 -0.53
C PHE A 32 -18.66 9.55 -0.56
N TYR A 33 -18.05 9.82 0.61
CA TYR A 33 -16.67 10.29 0.68
C TYR A 33 -15.67 9.30 0.07
N LEU A 34 -15.82 8.01 0.37
CA LEU A 34 -14.96 6.97 -0.20
C LEU A 34 -15.14 6.80 -1.71
N VAL A 35 -16.34 7.01 -2.25
CA VAL A 35 -16.57 7.05 -3.70
C VAL A 35 -15.82 8.22 -4.33
N LEU A 36 -15.87 9.41 -3.74
CA LEU A 36 -15.10 10.57 -4.23
C LEU A 36 -13.60 10.30 -4.20
N VAL A 37 -13.09 9.71 -3.11
CA VAL A 37 -11.68 9.28 -3.02
C VAL A 37 -11.37 8.28 -4.11
N ALA A 38 -12.20 7.23 -4.29
CA ALA A 38 -11.96 6.20 -5.29
C ALA A 38 -11.95 6.79 -6.72
N VAL A 39 -12.89 7.68 -7.05
CA VAL A 39 -12.93 8.38 -8.33
C VAL A 39 -11.67 9.21 -8.53
N ALA A 40 -11.26 10.00 -7.54
CA ALA A 40 -10.06 10.82 -7.64
C ALA A 40 -8.79 9.97 -7.86
N LEU A 41 -8.60 8.88 -7.10
CA LEU A 41 -7.46 7.97 -7.29
C LEU A 41 -7.49 7.29 -8.65
N THR A 42 -8.69 6.91 -9.11
CA THR A 42 -8.89 6.30 -10.43
C THR A 42 -8.56 7.28 -11.55
N VAL A 43 -8.95 8.55 -11.43
CA VAL A 43 -8.65 9.59 -12.43
C VAL A 43 -7.17 9.91 -12.45
N ILE A 44 -6.56 10.18 -11.29
CA ILE A 44 -5.13 10.51 -11.22
C ILE A 44 -4.28 9.34 -11.72
N GLY A 45 -4.63 8.10 -11.36
CA GLY A 45 -3.96 6.91 -11.86
C GLY A 45 -4.24 6.65 -13.33
N GLY A 46 -5.49 6.52 -13.74
CA GLY A 46 -5.89 6.08 -15.08
C GLY A 46 -5.60 7.08 -16.19
N ALA A 47 -5.71 8.38 -15.91
CA ALA A 47 -5.53 9.45 -16.90
C ALA A 47 -4.07 9.85 -17.13
N ARG A 48 -3.13 9.34 -16.33
CA ARG A 48 -1.71 9.70 -16.41
C ARG A 48 -1.10 9.25 -17.74
N ASP A 49 -0.13 10.02 -18.25
CA ASP A 49 0.70 9.58 -19.36
C ASP A 49 1.54 8.35 -18.98
N PHE A 50 1.92 7.54 -19.97
CA PHE A 50 2.70 6.32 -19.72
C PHE A 50 4.09 6.62 -19.14
N GLY A 51 4.65 7.82 -19.37
CA GLY A 51 5.90 8.27 -18.77
C GLY A 51 5.77 8.74 -17.31
N VAL A 52 4.56 8.84 -16.75
CA VAL A 52 4.32 9.26 -15.37
C VAL A 52 4.43 8.06 -14.43
N SER A 53 5.61 7.45 -14.43
CA SER A 53 6.23 6.57 -13.44
C SER A 53 7.46 5.91 -14.09
N TYR A 54 8.26 5.15 -13.35
CA TYR A 54 9.38 4.38 -13.91
C TYR A 54 8.92 3.24 -14.85
N ASP A 55 7.88 2.50 -14.47
CA ASP A 55 7.47 1.28 -15.17
C ASP A 55 6.30 1.49 -16.16
N GLY A 56 5.68 2.67 -16.22
CA GLY A 56 4.45 2.90 -16.98
C GLY A 56 4.58 2.59 -18.48
N THR A 57 5.65 3.04 -19.12
CA THR A 57 5.93 2.77 -20.55
C THR A 57 6.16 1.28 -20.81
N THR A 58 6.84 0.59 -19.89
CA THR A 58 7.04 -0.86 -19.94
C THR A 58 5.70 -1.59 -19.89
N TYR A 59 4.80 -1.23 -18.97
CA TYR A 59 3.48 -1.84 -18.91
C TYR A 59 2.64 -1.59 -20.16
N ALA A 60 2.72 -0.40 -20.74
CA ALA A 60 2.05 -0.09 -22.00
C ALA A 60 2.60 -0.93 -23.17
N SER A 61 3.91 -1.12 -23.26
CA SER A 61 4.56 -1.99 -24.26
C SER A 61 4.16 -3.46 -24.08
N VAL A 62 4.16 -3.94 -22.83
CA VAL A 62 3.74 -5.30 -22.47
C VAL A 62 2.29 -5.53 -22.87
N PHE A 63 1.39 -4.58 -22.60
CA PHE A 63 0.01 -4.67 -23.04
C PHE A 63 -0.10 -4.79 -24.56
N ARG A 64 0.59 -3.93 -25.32
CA ARG A 64 0.57 -3.96 -26.79
C ARG A 64 1.07 -5.31 -27.32
N THR A 65 2.15 -5.81 -26.73
CA THR A 65 2.70 -7.14 -27.07
C THR A 65 1.68 -8.24 -26.80
N PHE A 66 1.11 -8.29 -25.59
CA PHE A 66 0.11 -9.29 -25.24
C PHE A 66 -1.14 -9.18 -26.10
N SER A 67 -1.57 -7.98 -26.47
CA SER A 67 -2.73 -7.78 -27.33
C SER A 67 -2.56 -8.46 -28.69
N ALA A 68 -1.35 -8.41 -29.28
CA ALA A 68 -1.05 -8.96 -30.61
C ALA A 68 -0.79 -10.49 -30.62
N LEU A 69 -0.36 -11.08 -29.50
CA LEU A 69 0.03 -12.50 -29.46
C LEU A 69 -1.17 -13.46 -29.42
N PRO A 70 -1.06 -14.73 -29.86
CA PRO A 70 -2.08 -15.74 -29.61
C PRO A 70 -2.28 -16.01 -28.10
N TRP A 71 -3.35 -16.74 -27.74
CA TRP A 71 -3.62 -17.21 -26.36
C TRP A 71 -2.63 -18.29 -25.88
N LEU A 72 -1.37 -17.90 -25.74
CA LEU A 72 -0.26 -18.76 -25.33
C LEU A 72 0.38 -18.26 -24.03
N PRO A 73 0.98 -19.14 -23.21
CA PRO A 73 1.59 -18.73 -21.94
C PRO A 73 2.72 -17.70 -22.14
N PRO A 74 2.78 -16.62 -21.31
CA PRO A 74 3.74 -15.53 -21.46
C PRO A 74 5.20 -16.00 -21.31
N GLN A 75 5.44 -17.12 -20.63
CA GLN A 75 6.78 -17.71 -20.43
C GLN A 75 7.46 -18.15 -21.73
N LYS A 76 6.72 -18.19 -22.85
CA LYS A 76 7.27 -18.48 -24.18
C LYS A 76 7.76 -17.24 -24.93
N TYR A 77 7.71 -16.05 -24.33
CA TYR A 77 8.02 -14.77 -24.98
C TYR A 77 9.04 -13.91 -24.22
N THR A 78 9.48 -12.82 -24.85
CA THR A 78 10.52 -11.89 -24.35
C THR A 78 10.22 -11.24 -23.00
N TYR A 79 8.94 -11.17 -22.58
CA TYR A 79 8.54 -10.60 -21.30
C TYR A 79 8.09 -11.68 -20.31
N PHE A 80 8.93 -11.98 -19.33
CA PHE A 80 8.55 -12.84 -18.21
C PHE A 80 7.55 -12.12 -17.29
N MET A 81 6.26 -12.40 -17.49
CA MET A 81 5.15 -11.86 -16.68
C MET A 81 4.29 -13.00 -16.15
N GLU A 82 3.57 -12.76 -15.06
CA GLU A 82 2.67 -13.75 -14.47
C GLU A 82 1.41 -13.93 -15.33
N TYR A 83 0.91 -15.17 -15.35
CA TYR A 83 -0.16 -15.60 -16.23
C TYR A 83 -1.48 -14.83 -16.02
N GLY A 84 -1.82 -14.48 -14.77
CA GLY A 84 -3.01 -13.70 -14.47
C GLY A 84 -2.97 -12.29 -15.04
N PHE A 85 -1.79 -11.64 -15.06
CA PHE A 85 -1.64 -10.34 -15.69
C PHE A 85 -1.74 -10.43 -17.23
N TYR A 86 -1.19 -11.48 -17.82
CA TYR A 86 -1.36 -11.76 -19.24
C TYR A 86 -2.84 -11.91 -19.62
N VAL A 87 -3.59 -12.75 -18.90
CA VAL A 87 -5.03 -12.94 -19.12
C VAL A 87 -5.79 -11.62 -18.94
N PHE A 88 -5.46 -10.85 -17.92
CA PHE A 88 -6.05 -9.52 -17.69
C PHE A 88 -5.87 -8.57 -18.88
N CYS A 89 -4.64 -8.43 -19.40
CA CYS A 89 -4.38 -7.61 -20.60
C CYS A 89 -5.13 -8.13 -21.82
N LYS A 90 -5.18 -9.46 -21.99
CA LYS A 90 -5.88 -10.09 -23.10
C LYS A 90 -7.39 -9.85 -23.08
N LEU A 91 -8.03 -9.99 -21.93
CA LEU A 91 -9.46 -9.73 -21.79
C LEU A 91 -9.80 -8.28 -22.17
N ILE A 92 -8.97 -7.32 -21.73
CA ILE A 92 -9.14 -5.92 -22.11
C ILE A 92 -9.00 -5.75 -23.63
N ALA A 93 -7.98 -6.36 -24.24
CA ALA A 93 -7.73 -6.25 -25.68
C ALA A 93 -8.88 -6.86 -26.53
N VAL A 94 -9.42 -8.02 -26.14
CA VAL A 94 -10.55 -8.65 -26.84
C VAL A 94 -11.83 -7.80 -26.74
N CYS A 95 -11.99 -7.04 -25.65
CA CYS A 95 -13.07 -6.06 -25.52
C CYS A 95 -12.81 -4.73 -26.27
N GLY A 96 -11.80 -4.66 -27.15
CA GLY A 96 -11.44 -3.45 -27.89
C GLY A 96 -10.68 -2.39 -27.06
N GLY A 97 -10.22 -2.75 -25.86
CA GLY A 97 -9.49 -1.85 -24.98
C GLY A 97 -8.03 -1.66 -25.38
N THR A 98 -7.44 -0.56 -24.92
CA THR A 98 -6.04 -0.19 -25.16
C THR A 98 -5.20 -0.27 -23.88
N ALA A 99 -3.90 0.00 -23.99
CA ALA A 99 -3.04 0.16 -22.81
C ALA A 99 -3.58 1.24 -21.86
N ARG A 100 -4.24 2.29 -22.38
CA ARG A 100 -4.90 3.31 -21.57
C ARG A 100 -6.07 2.72 -20.79
N THR A 101 -6.89 1.89 -21.44
CA THR A 101 -7.98 1.15 -20.77
C THR A 101 -7.45 0.27 -19.63
N MET A 102 -6.29 -0.38 -19.82
CA MET A 102 -5.62 -1.13 -18.75
C MET A 102 -5.23 -0.25 -17.55
N PHE A 103 -4.73 0.96 -17.79
CA PHE A 103 -4.39 1.91 -16.72
C PHE A 103 -5.65 2.30 -15.93
N TRP A 104 -6.73 2.67 -16.62
CA TRP A 104 -8.01 2.99 -15.98
C TRP A 104 -8.58 1.84 -15.15
N ILE A 105 -8.64 0.63 -15.71
CA ILE A 105 -9.19 -0.54 -15.00
C ILE A 105 -8.32 -0.90 -13.79
N SER A 106 -6.99 -0.89 -13.96
CA SER A 106 -6.06 -1.21 -12.87
C SER A 106 -6.15 -0.18 -11.73
N SER A 107 -6.11 1.12 -12.04
CA SER A 107 -6.27 2.19 -11.05
C SER A 107 -7.65 2.16 -10.38
N GLY A 108 -8.72 1.89 -11.14
CA GLY A 108 -10.07 1.71 -10.61
C GLY A 108 -10.18 0.55 -9.62
N PHE A 109 -9.59 -0.60 -9.97
CA PHE A 109 -9.61 -1.78 -9.10
C PHE A 109 -8.79 -1.57 -7.81
N VAL A 110 -7.63 -0.91 -7.92
CA VAL A 110 -6.81 -0.54 -6.75
C VAL A 110 -7.57 0.43 -5.85
N ALA A 111 -8.17 1.47 -6.41
CA ALA A 111 -8.94 2.44 -5.66
C ALA A 111 -10.17 1.82 -4.99
N PHE A 112 -10.91 0.97 -5.71
CA PHE A 112 -12.07 0.25 -5.20
C PHE A 112 -11.69 -0.69 -4.04
N SER A 113 -10.61 -1.47 -4.18
CA SER A 113 -10.21 -2.44 -3.18
C SER A 113 -9.79 -1.77 -1.87
N VAL A 114 -8.99 -0.70 -1.94
CA VAL A 114 -8.52 0.00 -0.75
C VAL A 114 -9.65 0.76 -0.08
N CYS A 115 -10.54 1.42 -0.82
CA CYS A 115 -11.70 2.11 -0.24
C CYS A 115 -12.69 1.11 0.39
N SER A 116 -12.91 -0.04 -0.25
CA SER A 116 -13.70 -1.14 0.33
C SER A 116 -13.07 -1.69 1.59
N PHE A 117 -11.74 -1.78 1.63
CA PHE A 117 -11.01 -2.17 2.83
C PHE A 117 -11.20 -1.14 3.94
N LEU A 118 -10.96 0.15 3.70
CA LEU A 118 -11.17 1.20 4.72
C LEU A 118 -12.59 1.17 5.29
N TYR A 119 -13.60 1.12 4.41
CA TYR A 119 -15.01 1.08 4.80
C TYR A 119 -15.36 -0.06 5.77
N ARG A 120 -14.77 -1.25 5.55
CA ARG A 120 -15.06 -2.46 6.35
C ARG A 120 -14.26 -2.55 7.64
N ASN A 121 -13.27 -1.67 7.83
CA ASN A 121 -12.26 -1.85 8.87
C ASN A 121 -12.13 -0.69 9.85
N THR A 122 -12.65 0.50 9.54
CA THR A 122 -12.65 1.64 10.47
C THR A 122 -13.90 2.51 10.36
N GLU A 123 -14.32 3.08 11.49
CA GLU A 123 -15.34 4.14 11.52
C GLU A 123 -14.71 5.52 11.30
N HIS A 124 -13.39 5.66 11.50
CA HIS A 124 -12.62 6.90 11.39
C HIS A 124 -12.14 7.14 9.95
N ILE A 125 -13.09 7.14 9.00
CA ILE A 125 -12.80 7.15 7.56
C ILE A 125 -11.95 8.36 7.14
N PHE A 126 -12.26 9.56 7.65
CA PHE A 126 -11.50 10.77 7.30
C PHE A 126 -10.01 10.59 7.60
N SER A 127 -9.68 10.26 8.85
CA SER A 127 -8.31 10.09 9.30
C SER A 127 -7.60 8.95 8.58
N ALA A 128 -8.27 7.81 8.36
CA ALA A 128 -7.70 6.69 7.63
C ALA A 128 -7.36 7.05 6.17
N VAL A 129 -8.22 7.82 5.49
CA VAL A 129 -7.93 8.34 4.14
C VAL A 129 -6.76 9.31 4.15
N VAL A 130 -6.72 10.27 5.08
CA VAL A 130 -5.60 11.22 5.20
C VAL A 130 -4.27 10.48 5.35
N ILE A 131 -4.23 9.50 6.27
CA ILE A 131 -3.05 8.68 6.52
C ILE A 131 -2.68 7.90 5.25
N LEU A 132 -3.62 7.19 4.62
CA LEU A 132 -3.32 6.40 3.42
C LEU A 132 -2.74 7.25 2.28
N LEU A 133 -3.36 8.40 2.00
CA LEU A 133 -2.98 9.28 0.89
C LEU A 133 -1.69 10.05 1.15
N SER A 134 -1.32 10.22 2.42
CA SER A 134 -0.06 10.86 2.79
C SER A 134 1.17 10.00 2.58
N PHE A 135 0.94 8.69 2.46
CA PHE A 135 1.97 7.69 2.30
C PHE A 135 2.05 7.23 0.83
N PRO A 136 3.14 6.55 0.41
CA PRO A 136 3.43 6.30 -1.00
C PRO A 136 2.51 5.26 -1.67
N TYR A 137 1.32 4.98 -1.14
CA TYR A 137 0.37 3.98 -1.66
C TYR A 137 -0.07 4.30 -3.09
N LEU A 138 -0.58 5.52 -3.34
CA LEU A 138 -1.05 5.91 -4.67
C LEU A 138 0.09 5.88 -5.69
N TYR A 139 1.21 6.53 -5.36
CA TYR A 139 2.31 6.73 -6.31
C TYR A 139 3.03 5.44 -6.66
N THR A 140 3.24 4.57 -5.67
CA THR A 140 3.87 3.27 -5.92
C THR A 140 2.94 2.34 -6.70
N SER A 141 1.62 2.58 -6.69
CA SER A 141 0.69 1.84 -7.55
C SER A 141 0.88 2.12 -9.04
N PHE A 142 1.52 3.24 -9.40
CA PHE A 142 1.75 3.59 -10.80
C PHE A 142 2.84 2.74 -11.43
N ASP A 143 3.88 2.41 -10.64
CA ASP A 143 4.94 1.50 -11.06
C ASP A 143 4.57 0.05 -10.89
N LEU A 144 4.00 -0.32 -9.75
CA LEU A 144 3.87 -1.72 -9.41
C LEU A 144 2.49 -2.27 -9.78
N ILE A 145 2.01 -2.06 -11.01
CA ILE A 145 0.63 -2.39 -11.43
C ILE A 145 0.26 -3.84 -11.09
N ARG A 146 1.06 -4.82 -11.53
CA ARG A 146 0.83 -6.26 -11.24
C ARG A 146 0.75 -6.56 -9.75
N TYR A 147 1.69 -5.97 -9.00
CA TYR A 147 1.76 -6.13 -7.56
C TYR A 147 0.52 -5.55 -6.87
N TYR A 148 0.08 -4.36 -7.27
CA TYR A 148 -1.08 -3.70 -6.70
C TYR A 148 -2.40 -4.38 -7.07
N LEU A 149 -2.50 -5.02 -8.24
CA LEU A 149 -3.62 -5.92 -8.56
C LEU A 149 -3.65 -7.11 -7.57
N ALA A 150 -2.50 -7.73 -7.30
CA ALA A 150 -2.41 -8.81 -6.32
C ALA A 150 -2.76 -8.33 -4.90
N VAL A 151 -2.19 -7.21 -4.45
CA VAL A 151 -2.51 -6.59 -3.14
C VAL A 151 -4.00 -6.25 -3.04
N SER A 152 -4.61 -5.74 -4.11
CA SER A 152 -6.05 -5.45 -4.15
C SER A 152 -6.89 -6.69 -3.88
N ILE A 153 -6.52 -7.83 -4.48
CA ILE A 153 -7.15 -9.13 -4.21
C ILE A 153 -6.97 -9.53 -2.73
N VAL A 154 -5.77 -9.36 -2.16
CA VAL A 154 -5.49 -9.65 -0.74
C VAL A 154 -6.34 -8.78 0.19
N LEU A 155 -6.48 -7.49 -0.08
CA LEU A 155 -7.32 -6.58 0.72
C LEU A 155 -8.78 -7.00 0.71
N LEU A 156 -9.30 -7.41 -0.46
CA LEU A 156 -10.66 -7.93 -0.60
C LEU A 156 -10.85 -9.29 0.10
N ALA A 157 -9.79 -10.07 0.26
CA ALA A 157 -9.78 -11.36 0.97
C ALA A 157 -9.76 -11.23 2.50
N PHE A 158 -9.43 -10.04 3.03
CA PHE A 158 -9.29 -9.82 4.47
C PHE A 158 -10.52 -10.21 5.33
N PRO A 159 -11.78 -10.13 4.86
CA PRO A 159 -12.92 -10.66 5.60
C PRO A 159 -12.80 -12.16 5.94
N PHE A 160 -12.11 -12.97 5.13
CA PHE A 160 -11.86 -14.38 5.44
C PHE A 160 -10.90 -14.55 6.63
N VAL A 161 -9.92 -13.66 6.75
CA VAL A 161 -9.03 -13.61 7.93
C VAL A 161 -9.85 -13.32 9.19
N LYS A 162 -10.70 -12.29 9.16
CA LYS A 162 -11.58 -11.94 10.30
C LYS A 162 -12.54 -13.06 10.67
N LYS A 163 -13.10 -13.76 9.67
CA LYS A 163 -14.05 -14.87 9.85
C LYS A 163 -13.36 -16.21 10.11
N ARG A 164 -12.02 -16.26 10.27
CA ARG A 164 -11.21 -17.47 10.46
C ARG A 164 -11.48 -18.57 9.42
N LYS A 165 -11.66 -18.16 8.15
CA LYS A 165 -11.87 -19.04 7.01
C LYS A 165 -10.56 -19.24 6.24
N PHE A 166 -9.73 -20.17 6.70
CA PHE A 166 -8.40 -20.41 6.12
C PHE A 166 -8.46 -20.87 4.66
N LEU A 167 -9.26 -21.90 4.35
CA LEU A 167 -9.28 -22.47 3.00
C LEU A 167 -9.76 -21.47 1.93
N PRO A 168 -10.88 -20.73 2.09
CA PRO A 168 -11.24 -19.66 1.17
C PRO A 168 -10.16 -18.58 1.04
N TYR A 169 -9.48 -18.24 2.14
CA TYR A 169 -8.38 -17.28 2.10
C TYR A 169 -7.23 -17.80 1.22
N CYS A 170 -6.79 -19.05 1.40
CA CYS A 170 -5.75 -19.67 0.58
C CYS A 170 -6.09 -19.70 -0.90
N CYS A 171 -7.34 -20.00 -1.28
CA CYS A 171 -7.77 -19.96 -2.68
C CYS A 171 -7.64 -18.54 -3.28
N VAL A 172 -8.01 -17.52 -2.52
CA VAL A 172 -7.88 -16.12 -2.99
C VAL A 172 -6.42 -15.68 -3.06
N ILE A 173 -5.56 -16.12 -2.14
CA ILE A 173 -4.12 -15.86 -2.23
C ILE A 173 -3.51 -16.58 -3.45
N ALA A 174 -3.91 -17.81 -3.75
CA ALA A 174 -3.48 -18.50 -4.97
C ALA A 174 -3.88 -17.72 -6.24
N ALA A 175 -5.08 -17.15 -6.28
CA ALA A 175 -5.49 -16.25 -7.36
C ALA A 175 -4.65 -14.97 -7.41
N ALA A 176 -4.31 -14.36 -6.26
CA ALA A 176 -3.42 -13.19 -6.20
C ALA A 176 -2.00 -13.52 -6.74
N CYS A 177 -1.49 -14.72 -6.46
CA CYS A 177 -0.21 -15.21 -6.98
C CYS A 177 -0.18 -15.31 -8.52
N MET A 178 -1.35 -15.43 -9.17
CA MET A 178 -1.43 -15.38 -10.64
C MET A 178 -1.10 -13.99 -11.19
N PHE A 179 -1.29 -12.92 -10.41
CA PHE A 179 -0.90 -11.56 -10.80
C PHE A 179 0.51 -11.23 -10.36
N HIS A 180 0.92 -11.71 -9.19
CA HIS A 180 2.28 -11.52 -8.72
C HIS A 180 2.70 -12.54 -7.65
N LYS A 181 3.80 -13.25 -7.88
CA LYS A 181 4.22 -14.41 -7.05
C LYS A 181 4.46 -14.07 -5.58
N THR A 182 4.93 -12.86 -5.26
CA THR A 182 5.22 -12.46 -3.87
C THR A 182 3.97 -12.34 -3.00
N ALA A 183 2.76 -12.39 -3.60
CA ALA A 183 1.51 -12.41 -2.87
C ALA A 183 1.39 -13.60 -1.90
N VAL A 184 2.15 -14.68 -2.12
CA VAL A 184 2.21 -15.83 -1.21
C VAL A 184 2.59 -15.45 0.22
N ILE A 185 3.41 -14.41 0.40
CA ILE A 185 3.82 -13.91 1.73
C ILE A 185 2.60 -13.46 2.55
N TYR A 186 1.51 -13.03 1.90
CA TYR A 186 0.29 -12.62 2.59
C TYR A 186 -0.50 -13.78 3.20
N LEU A 187 -0.10 -15.04 2.99
CA LEU A 187 -0.59 -16.14 3.83
C LEU A 187 -0.33 -15.87 5.32
N LEU A 188 0.77 -15.20 5.64
CA LEU A 188 1.13 -14.83 7.02
C LEU A 188 0.13 -13.86 7.66
N LEU A 189 -0.58 -13.04 6.87
CA LEU A 189 -1.62 -12.13 7.39
C LEU A 189 -2.77 -12.89 8.05
N TYR A 190 -3.01 -14.15 7.69
CA TYR A 190 -4.05 -14.96 8.31
C TYR A 190 -3.79 -15.17 9.82
N PHE A 191 -2.53 -15.33 10.18
CA PHE A 191 -2.09 -15.58 11.55
C PHE A 191 -1.87 -14.29 12.35
N LEU A 192 -1.79 -13.15 11.68
CA LEU A 192 -1.53 -11.85 12.31
C LEU A 192 -2.52 -11.49 13.44
N PRO A 193 -3.84 -11.75 13.35
CA PRO A 193 -4.77 -11.50 14.45
C PRO A 193 -4.67 -12.51 15.61
N LEU A 194 -3.79 -13.53 15.53
CA LEU A 194 -3.51 -14.45 16.64
C LEU A 194 -2.38 -13.90 17.54
N LEU A 195 -1.62 -12.92 17.07
CA LEU A 195 -0.53 -12.33 17.84
C LEU A 195 -1.07 -11.32 18.85
N HIS A 196 -0.57 -11.41 20.08
CA HIS A 196 -0.78 -10.41 21.12
C HIS A 196 0.39 -9.44 21.14
N TRP A 197 0.14 -8.17 20.82
CA TRP A 197 1.17 -7.15 20.69
C TRP A 197 1.56 -6.56 22.03
N ASN A 198 2.74 -6.93 22.52
CA ASN A 198 3.40 -6.35 23.68
C ASN A 198 4.84 -5.92 23.32
N GLY A 199 5.57 -5.35 24.29
CA GLY A 199 6.95 -4.90 24.08
C GLY A 199 7.88 -5.99 23.55
N LEU A 200 7.75 -7.22 24.05
CA LEU A 200 8.54 -8.36 23.59
C LEU A 200 8.23 -8.73 22.13
N THR A 201 6.95 -8.88 21.76
CA THR A 201 6.57 -9.19 20.37
C THR A 201 6.96 -8.08 19.40
N ALA A 202 6.88 -6.82 19.81
CA ALA A 202 7.37 -5.70 19.03
C ALA A 202 8.89 -5.80 18.82
N ALA A 203 9.65 -6.00 19.91
CA ALA A 203 11.10 -6.16 19.85
C ALA A 203 11.50 -7.35 18.95
N LEU A 204 10.87 -8.51 19.11
CA LEU A 204 11.10 -9.69 18.26
C LEU A 204 10.77 -9.40 16.79
N THR A 205 9.71 -8.63 16.51
CA THR A 205 9.36 -8.23 15.14
C THR A 205 10.45 -7.34 14.54
N PHE A 206 10.94 -6.34 15.28
CA PHE A 206 12.05 -5.49 14.82
C PHE A 206 13.34 -6.27 14.63
N CYS A 207 13.73 -7.11 15.60
CA CYS A 207 14.90 -7.99 15.48
C CYS A 207 14.79 -8.92 14.26
N GLY A 208 13.61 -9.51 14.03
CA GLY A 208 13.33 -10.33 12.87
C GLY A 208 13.51 -9.56 11.56
N MET A 209 12.98 -8.33 11.47
CA MET A 209 13.13 -7.52 10.25
C MET A 209 14.56 -7.03 10.03
N ILE A 210 15.29 -6.69 11.10
CA ILE A 210 16.73 -6.35 11.01
C ILE A 210 17.52 -7.55 10.51
N LEU A 211 17.22 -8.76 11.01
CA LEU A 211 17.86 -9.99 10.54
C LEU A 211 17.55 -10.26 9.07
N VAL A 212 16.28 -10.14 8.65
CA VAL A 212 15.91 -10.29 7.22
C VAL A 212 16.65 -9.26 6.36
N SER A 213 16.76 -8.01 6.81
CA SER A 213 17.52 -6.97 6.13
C SER A 213 19.00 -7.33 6.00
N ALA A 214 19.64 -7.76 7.09
CA ALA A 214 21.05 -8.16 7.10
C ALA A 214 21.32 -9.36 6.18
N LEU A 215 20.34 -10.28 6.08
CA LEU A 215 20.44 -11.48 5.24
C LEU A 215 19.91 -11.28 3.81
N ALA A 216 19.39 -10.10 3.46
CA ALA A 216 18.71 -9.90 2.16
C ALA A 216 19.63 -10.18 0.96
N HIS A 217 20.87 -9.67 0.97
CA HIS A 217 21.86 -9.92 -0.08
C HIS A 217 22.32 -11.39 -0.18
N PRO A 218 22.77 -12.05 0.91
CA PRO A 218 23.16 -13.45 0.82
C PRO A 218 21.98 -14.37 0.46
N LEU A 219 20.77 -14.08 0.92
CA LEU A 219 19.57 -14.82 0.50
C LEU A 219 19.29 -14.62 -1.00
N ALA A 220 19.37 -13.39 -1.52
CA ALA A 220 19.19 -13.13 -2.93
C ALA A 220 20.26 -13.84 -3.79
N ALA A 221 21.51 -13.85 -3.36
CA ALA A 221 22.59 -14.57 -4.03
C ALA A 221 22.38 -16.09 -4.00
N PHE A 222 21.92 -16.65 -2.87
CA PHE A 222 21.57 -18.05 -2.74
C PHE A 222 20.42 -18.45 -3.70
N PHE A 223 19.32 -17.69 -3.70
CA PHE A 223 18.19 -17.94 -4.59
C PHE A 223 18.52 -17.75 -6.07
N SER A 224 19.44 -16.83 -6.39
CA SER A 224 19.95 -16.66 -7.77
C SER A 224 20.64 -17.89 -8.30
N LYS A 225 21.47 -18.54 -7.48
CA LYS A 225 22.14 -19.79 -7.84
C LYS A 225 21.17 -20.96 -7.94
N LEU A 226 20.14 -20.98 -7.09
CA LEU A 226 19.17 -22.07 -7.06
C LEU A 226 18.17 -22.03 -8.24
N PHE A 227 17.77 -20.82 -8.66
CA PHE A 227 16.67 -20.66 -9.62
C PHE A 227 17.07 -20.17 -11.02
N ASN A 228 18.36 -19.90 -11.30
CA ASN A 228 18.92 -19.38 -12.57
C ASN A 228 18.29 -18.06 -13.13
N ASP A 229 17.09 -17.67 -12.69
CA ASP A 229 16.30 -16.52 -13.16
C ASP A 229 16.49 -15.25 -12.31
N TYR A 230 17.09 -15.37 -11.13
CA TYR A 230 17.21 -14.28 -10.15
C TYR A 230 18.44 -13.38 -10.37
N THR A 231 19.30 -13.72 -11.34
CA THR A 231 20.52 -12.99 -11.72
C THR A 231 20.24 -11.54 -12.11
N SER A 232 19.14 -11.27 -12.83
CA SER A 232 18.69 -9.91 -13.18
C SER A 232 18.27 -9.07 -11.98
N TYR A 233 17.81 -9.72 -10.90
CA TYR A 233 17.39 -9.06 -9.67
C TYR A 233 18.60 -8.66 -8.81
N VAL A 234 19.61 -9.54 -8.74
CA VAL A 234 20.85 -9.28 -7.99
C VAL A 234 21.72 -8.21 -8.66
N SER A 235 21.75 -8.16 -9.99
CA SER A 235 22.52 -7.12 -10.71
C SER A 235 21.92 -5.71 -10.54
N GLY A 236 20.60 -5.58 -10.38
CA GLY A 236 19.91 -4.31 -10.12
C GLY A 236 19.90 -3.85 -8.65
N MET A 237 20.43 -4.66 -7.72
CA MET A 237 20.49 -4.29 -6.29
C MET A 237 21.59 -3.27 -5.97
N ASN A 238 22.50 -2.96 -6.91
CA ASN A 238 23.64 -2.09 -6.64
C ASN A 238 23.65 -0.76 -7.42
N THR A 239 23.92 0.28 -6.64
CA THR A 239 24.41 1.66 -6.92
C THR A 239 23.48 2.83 -7.24
N ASN A 240 22.24 2.68 -7.74
CA ASN A 240 21.38 3.85 -8.05
C ASN A 240 19.91 3.69 -7.68
N TRP A 241 19.61 3.07 -6.54
CA TRP A 241 18.22 2.93 -6.12
C TRP A 241 17.70 4.22 -5.46
N ILE A 242 16.49 4.60 -5.86
CA ILE A 242 15.76 5.81 -5.45
C ILE A 242 15.77 6.01 -3.94
N GLY A 243 15.60 5.00 -3.09
CA GLY A 243 15.57 5.24 -1.65
C GLY A 243 16.93 5.55 -1.01
N ALA A 244 18.06 5.36 -1.69
CA ALA A 244 19.34 5.91 -1.24
C ALA A 244 19.39 7.44 -1.41
N PHE A 245 18.73 7.97 -2.45
CA PHE A 245 18.75 9.41 -2.80
C PHE A 245 17.46 10.18 -2.44
N ALA A 246 16.31 9.50 -2.34
CA ALA A 246 14.97 10.04 -2.11
C ALA A 246 14.47 9.83 -0.66
N GLY A 247 15.40 9.55 0.27
CA GLY A 247 15.12 9.56 1.70
C GLY A 247 14.62 8.25 2.29
N GLY A 248 15.31 7.14 2.02
CA GLY A 248 15.12 5.83 2.66
C GLY A 248 15.05 5.91 4.19
N ILE A 249 16.05 6.55 4.78
CA ILE A 249 16.12 6.79 6.22
C ILE A 249 15.03 7.74 6.73
N LYS A 250 14.67 8.76 5.95
CA LYS A 250 13.60 9.72 6.29
C LYS A 250 12.24 9.04 6.30
N THR A 251 12.02 8.18 5.31
CA THR A 251 10.85 7.31 5.16
C THR A 251 10.73 6.39 6.37
N ALA A 252 11.77 5.61 6.68
CA ALA A 252 11.79 4.75 7.86
C ALA A 252 11.58 5.53 9.16
N GLY A 253 12.24 6.68 9.31
CA GLY A 253 12.06 7.61 10.43
C GLY A 253 10.62 8.06 10.61
N MET A 254 9.90 8.35 9.52
CA MET A 254 8.48 8.71 9.56
C MET A 254 7.60 7.56 10.07
N TYR A 255 7.81 6.33 9.59
CA TYR A 255 7.05 5.17 10.10
C TYR A 255 7.36 4.87 11.56
N LEU A 256 8.63 4.96 11.97
CA LEU A 256 9.05 4.79 13.35
C LEU A 256 8.44 5.86 14.27
N LEU A 257 8.42 7.12 13.83
CA LEU A 257 7.79 8.22 14.56
C LEU A 257 6.30 7.97 14.76
N ILE A 258 5.58 7.56 13.71
CA ILE A 258 4.16 7.23 13.81
C ILE A 258 3.91 6.01 14.71
N ALA A 259 4.76 4.99 14.65
CA ALA A 259 4.66 3.85 15.56
C ALA A 259 4.90 4.26 17.02
N ALA A 260 5.85 5.17 17.28
CA ALA A 260 6.10 5.72 18.61
C ALA A 260 4.88 6.51 19.13
N ILE A 261 4.29 7.38 18.29
CA ILE A 261 3.07 8.11 18.63
C ILE A 261 1.92 7.12 18.92
N ALA A 262 1.70 6.12 18.06
CA ALA A 262 0.66 5.13 18.25
C ALA A 262 0.85 4.33 19.55
N ALA A 263 2.07 3.90 19.85
CA ALA A 263 2.41 3.19 21.08
C ALA A 263 2.18 4.06 22.33
N TYR A 264 2.54 5.35 22.26
CA TYR A 264 2.30 6.30 23.34
C TYR A 264 0.81 6.58 23.57
N VAL A 265 0.02 6.77 22.49
CA VAL A 265 -1.43 6.92 22.61
C VAL A 265 -2.06 5.65 23.20
N TYR A 266 -1.63 4.48 22.74
CA TYR A 266 -2.12 3.20 23.24
C TYR A 266 -1.77 2.97 24.73
N SER A 267 -0.58 3.38 25.18
CA SER A 267 -0.18 3.23 26.59
C SER A 267 -1.03 4.08 27.53
N GLY A 268 -1.49 5.24 27.06
CA GLY A 268 -2.37 6.17 27.77
C GLY A 268 -3.88 5.83 27.74
N LEU A 269 -4.28 4.69 27.16
CA LEU A 269 -5.67 4.22 27.22
C LEU A 269 -6.03 3.74 28.63
N GLU A 270 -7.26 4.04 29.07
CA GLU A 270 -7.79 3.55 30.35
C GLU A 270 -8.03 2.04 30.31
N GLU A 271 -8.65 1.58 29.22
CA GLU A 271 -8.93 0.18 28.95
C GLU A 271 -8.34 -0.23 27.60
N LYS A 272 -7.74 -1.42 27.55
CA LYS A 272 -7.10 -1.97 26.35
C LYS A 272 -7.87 -3.19 25.88
N THR A 273 -8.48 -3.08 24.72
CA THR A 273 -9.20 -4.19 24.08
C THR A 273 -8.28 -4.95 23.12
N PRO A 274 -8.55 -6.24 22.85
CA PRO A 274 -7.80 -7.02 21.85
C PRO A 274 -7.81 -6.38 20.45
N LYS A 275 -8.91 -5.72 20.06
CA LYS A 275 -9.00 -5.02 18.78
C LYS A 275 -8.04 -3.83 18.70
N GLN A 276 -7.95 -3.01 19.75
CA GLN A 276 -7.00 -1.89 19.81
C GLN A 276 -5.55 -2.40 19.79
N ASN A 277 -5.29 -3.53 20.48
CA ASN A 277 -3.98 -4.18 20.46
C ASN A 277 -3.57 -4.64 19.06
N GLN A 278 -4.49 -5.27 18.32
CA GLN A 278 -4.27 -5.66 16.93
C GLN A 278 -4.02 -4.46 16.01
N ASN A 279 -4.77 -3.38 16.19
CA ASN A 279 -4.61 -2.14 15.42
C ASN A 279 -3.23 -1.50 15.66
N LEU A 280 -2.75 -1.46 16.91
CA LEU A 280 -1.38 -1.07 17.23
C LEU A 280 -0.37 -1.99 16.52
N GLY A 281 -0.63 -3.29 16.52
CA GLY A 281 0.17 -4.29 15.83
C GLY A 281 0.36 -4.02 14.33
N TYR A 282 -0.68 -3.59 13.63
CA TYR A 282 -0.57 -3.20 12.21
C TYR A 282 0.38 -2.02 12.01
N VAL A 283 0.37 -1.03 12.93
CA VAL A 283 1.28 0.11 12.86
C VAL A 283 2.72 -0.32 13.15
N ILE A 284 2.94 -1.10 14.22
CA ILE A 284 4.26 -1.62 14.60
C ILE A 284 4.85 -2.50 13.50
N LEU A 285 4.08 -3.43 12.94
CA LEU A 285 4.52 -4.30 11.87
C LEU A 285 4.95 -3.49 10.64
N THR A 286 4.16 -2.49 10.24
CA THR A 286 4.49 -1.62 9.10
C THR A 286 5.78 -0.84 9.35
N ALA A 287 5.96 -0.32 10.57
CA ALA A 287 7.19 0.36 10.95
C ALA A 287 8.41 -0.56 10.97
N ALA A 288 8.26 -1.81 11.44
CA ALA A 288 9.32 -2.81 11.38
C ALA A 288 9.69 -3.17 9.93
N VAL A 289 8.70 -3.32 9.04
CA VAL A 289 8.93 -3.51 7.59
C VAL A 289 9.71 -2.34 6.99
N SER A 290 9.45 -1.11 7.45
CA SER A 290 10.14 0.10 6.95
C SER A 290 11.64 0.11 7.25
N VAL A 291 12.12 -0.67 8.22
CA VAL A 291 13.55 -0.78 8.52
C VAL A 291 14.30 -1.49 7.37
N ILE A 292 13.69 -2.52 6.77
CA ILE A 292 14.26 -3.23 5.61
C ILE A 292 14.32 -2.30 4.39
N PHE A 293 13.38 -1.36 4.30
CA PHE A 293 13.39 -0.37 3.22
C PHE A 293 14.67 0.46 3.21
N VAL A 294 15.34 0.69 4.35
CA VAL A 294 16.62 1.45 4.37
C VAL A 294 17.72 0.78 3.53
N THR A 295 17.71 -0.55 3.46
CA THR A 295 18.78 -1.36 2.85
C THR A 295 18.37 -2.02 1.54
N SER A 296 17.07 -2.10 1.23
CA SER A 296 16.58 -2.84 0.06
C SER A 296 15.40 -2.17 -0.65
N SER A 297 15.58 -1.96 -1.96
CA SER A 297 14.53 -1.51 -2.87
C SER A 297 13.33 -2.46 -2.95
N ILE A 298 13.57 -3.75 -2.75
CA ILE A 298 12.56 -4.81 -2.83
C ILE A 298 11.55 -4.66 -1.70
N ALA A 299 11.98 -4.13 -0.54
CA ALA A 299 11.16 -3.95 0.63
C ALA A 299 10.09 -2.85 0.47
N VAL A 300 10.19 -1.99 -0.56
CA VAL A 300 9.09 -1.08 -0.96
C VAL A 300 7.79 -1.85 -1.12
N ARG A 301 7.85 -3.01 -1.78
CA ARG A 301 6.68 -3.83 -2.06
C ARG A 301 6.00 -4.21 -0.75
N LEU A 302 6.75 -4.89 0.13
CA LEU A 302 6.24 -5.32 1.42
C LEU A 302 5.67 -4.14 2.22
N LEU A 303 6.38 -3.02 2.28
CA LEU A 303 5.96 -1.81 3.00
C LEU A 303 4.61 -1.27 2.48
N VAL A 304 4.48 -1.06 1.16
CA VAL A 304 3.29 -0.41 0.62
C VAL A 304 2.02 -1.27 0.71
N ALA A 305 2.15 -2.59 0.72
CA ALA A 305 1.01 -3.48 0.95
C ALA A 305 0.47 -3.41 2.39
N PHE A 306 1.29 -3.03 3.36
CA PHE A 306 0.85 -2.85 4.75
C PHE A 306 0.22 -1.49 5.00
N LEU A 307 0.33 -0.51 4.09
CA LEU A 307 -0.21 0.83 4.27
C LEU A 307 -1.72 0.89 4.54
N PRO A 308 -2.59 0.11 3.86
CA PRO A 308 -4.01 0.08 4.21
C PRO A 308 -4.24 -0.38 5.66
N PHE A 309 -3.52 -1.41 6.12
CA PHE A 309 -3.60 -1.92 7.49
C PHE A 309 -3.09 -0.90 8.51
N MET A 310 -1.96 -0.24 8.23
CA MET A 310 -1.42 0.85 9.04
C MET A 310 -2.40 2.02 9.12
N SER A 311 -3.02 2.41 8.00
CA SER A 311 -3.95 3.54 7.96
C SER A 311 -5.18 3.31 8.84
N VAL A 312 -5.74 2.10 8.80
CA VAL A 312 -6.81 1.67 9.72
C VAL A 312 -6.29 1.60 11.15
N GLY A 313 -5.16 0.94 11.37
CA GLY A 313 -4.61 0.71 12.70
C GLY A 313 -4.32 2.02 13.44
N LEU A 314 -3.66 2.95 12.75
CA LEU A 314 -3.33 4.27 13.28
C LEU A 314 -4.58 5.11 13.52
N ALA A 315 -5.53 5.14 12.59
CA ALA A 315 -6.80 5.84 12.80
C ALA A 315 -7.55 5.29 14.02
N GLU A 316 -7.71 3.97 14.13
CA GLU A 316 -8.38 3.38 15.28
C GLU A 316 -7.64 3.62 16.60
N VAL A 317 -6.30 3.56 16.63
CA VAL A 317 -5.51 3.84 17.85
C VAL A 317 -5.63 5.30 18.28
N LEU A 318 -5.51 6.23 17.33
CA LEU A 318 -5.63 7.66 17.61
C LEU A 318 -6.99 8.02 18.21
N TYR A 319 -8.08 7.39 17.74
CA TYR A 319 -9.45 7.66 18.15
C TYR A 319 -10.06 6.58 19.09
N ALA A 320 -9.24 5.66 19.61
CA ALA A 320 -9.62 4.62 20.58
C ALA A 320 -10.06 5.13 21.97
N GLY A 321 -11.25 4.74 22.45
CA GLY A 321 -11.63 4.70 23.88
C GLY A 321 -11.42 5.97 24.72
N LYS A 322 -11.54 5.85 26.04
CA LYS A 322 -11.14 6.90 26.99
C LYS A 322 -9.63 6.85 27.23
N SER A 323 -9.05 8.01 27.49
CA SER A 323 -7.61 8.15 27.74
C SER A 323 -7.38 8.88 29.04
N LYS A 324 -6.36 8.43 29.77
CA LYS A 324 -5.82 9.09 30.97
C LYS A 324 -5.21 10.47 30.65
N MET A 325 -4.95 10.76 29.37
CA MET A 325 -4.29 11.97 28.88
C MET A 325 -5.07 12.59 27.72
N PRO A 326 -6.32 13.04 27.93
CA PRO A 326 -7.22 13.43 26.84
C PRO A 326 -6.71 14.62 26.03
N LYS A 327 -6.14 15.65 26.69
CA LYS A 327 -5.57 16.82 26.00
C LYS A 327 -4.37 16.45 25.14
N THR A 328 -3.42 15.69 25.70
CA THR A 328 -2.22 15.21 24.98
C THR A 328 -2.62 14.35 23.79
N ARG A 329 -3.62 13.49 23.94
CA ARG A 329 -4.09 12.64 22.86
C ARG A 329 -4.71 13.45 21.70
N VAL A 330 -5.52 14.46 22.00
CA VAL A 330 -6.07 15.35 20.96
C VAL A 330 -4.94 16.09 20.25
N PHE A 331 -3.94 16.59 20.99
CA PHE A 331 -2.73 17.16 20.39
C PHE A 331 -2.01 16.15 19.47
N LEU A 332 -1.86 14.89 19.91
CA LEU A 332 -1.23 13.83 19.12
C LEU A 332 -2.02 13.45 17.86
N GLN A 333 -3.34 13.58 17.86
CA GLN A 333 -4.16 13.42 16.65
C GLN A 333 -3.81 14.50 15.63
N TYR A 334 -3.83 15.78 16.03
CA TYR A 334 -3.55 16.89 15.12
C TYR A 334 -2.11 16.89 14.61
N ILE A 335 -1.12 16.65 15.48
CA ILE A 335 0.28 16.58 15.05
C ILE A 335 0.50 15.40 14.09
N THR A 336 -0.18 14.26 14.28
CA THR A 336 -0.06 13.14 13.34
C THR A 336 -0.61 13.50 11.97
N LEU A 337 -1.75 14.19 11.90
CA LEU A 337 -2.30 14.67 10.63
C LEU A 337 -1.37 15.70 9.97
N LEU A 338 -0.75 16.59 10.74
CA LEU A 338 0.25 17.54 10.23
C LEU A 338 1.50 16.84 9.69
N LEU A 339 2.00 15.82 10.40
CA LEU A 339 3.13 15.01 9.95
C LEU A 339 2.79 14.26 8.65
N CYS A 340 1.56 13.74 8.53
CA CYS A 340 1.05 13.12 7.31
C CYS A 340 1.08 14.11 6.12
N LEU A 341 0.57 15.33 6.30
CA LEU A 341 0.64 16.40 5.29
C LEU A 341 2.08 16.73 4.89
N ALA A 342 2.97 16.90 5.86
CA ALA A 342 4.38 17.21 5.62
C ALA A 342 5.08 16.07 4.86
N TYR A 343 4.75 14.81 5.19
CA TYR A 343 5.32 13.65 4.53
C TYR A 343 4.82 13.48 3.09
N HIS A 344 3.53 13.78 2.82
CA HIS A 344 3.01 13.84 1.44
C HIS A 344 3.79 14.85 0.60
N ALA A 345 3.97 16.07 1.12
CA ALA A 345 4.74 17.11 0.45
C ALA A 345 6.19 16.66 0.21
N PHE A 346 6.81 16.03 1.20
CA PHE A 346 8.14 15.43 1.06
C PHE A 346 8.20 14.43 -0.10
N LEU A 347 7.24 13.50 -0.22
CA LEU A 347 7.20 12.52 -1.31
C LEU A 347 7.10 13.19 -2.69
N ILE A 348 6.24 14.20 -2.85
CA ILE A 348 6.07 14.93 -4.11
C ILE A 348 7.32 15.73 -4.48
N LEU A 349 7.89 16.45 -3.52
CA LEU A 349 9.07 17.30 -3.73
C LEU A 349 10.32 16.48 -4.06
N ASN A 350 10.43 15.25 -3.55
CA ASN A 350 11.54 14.34 -3.87
C ASN A 350 11.23 13.46 -5.09
N ASN A 351 10.17 13.75 -5.84
CA ASN A 351 9.76 13.01 -7.03
C ASN A 351 9.68 11.49 -6.81
N TRP A 352 9.05 11.09 -5.70
CA TRP A 352 8.88 9.68 -5.38
C TRP A 352 8.24 8.94 -6.56
N GLN A 353 8.89 7.89 -7.07
CA GLN A 353 8.39 7.07 -8.18
C GLN A 353 8.25 7.79 -9.54
N HIS A 354 9.06 8.84 -9.77
CA HIS A 354 9.07 9.59 -11.03
C HIS A 354 7.69 10.08 -11.47
N ILE A 355 6.88 10.49 -10.50
CA ILE A 355 5.50 10.92 -10.72
C ILE A 355 5.41 12.41 -11.15
N VAL A 356 6.51 13.16 -11.03
CA VAL A 356 6.66 14.57 -11.41
C VAL A 356 7.66 14.68 -12.58
N PRO A 357 7.31 15.39 -13.68
CA PRO A 357 6.03 16.07 -13.94
C PRO A 357 4.88 15.09 -14.18
N TYR A 358 3.66 15.50 -13.79
CA TYR A 358 2.45 14.78 -14.19
C TYR A 358 1.97 15.37 -15.50
N SER A 359 1.68 14.51 -16.46
CA SER A 359 1.00 14.83 -17.71
C SER A 359 -0.18 13.88 -17.90
N PHE A 360 -1.22 14.38 -18.56
CA PHE A 360 -2.30 13.53 -19.02
C PHE A 360 -1.84 12.75 -20.25
N GLY A 361 -2.21 11.48 -20.31
CA GLY A 361 -1.92 10.64 -21.45
C GLY A 361 -2.87 10.94 -22.60
N ASN A 362 -2.31 11.10 -23.79
CA ASN A 362 -3.08 11.17 -25.03
C ASN A 362 -3.76 9.84 -25.38
#